data_AF-A0A5J6SLJ3-F1
#
_entry.id   AF-A0A5J6SLJ3-F1
#
_cell.length_a   1.000
_cell.length_b   1.000
_cell.length_c   1.000
_cell.angle_alpha   90.00
_cell.angle_beta   90.00
_cell.angle_gamma   90.00
#
_symmetry.space_group_name_H-M   'P 1'
#
loop_
_entity.id
_entity.type
_entity.pdbx_description
1 polymer ?
#
loop_
_entity_poly.entity_id
_entity_poly.type
_entity_poly.pdbx_seq_one_letter_code
_entity_poly.pdbx_strand_id
1 'polypeptide(L)'
;MESGEMAMRYGEGADKRFFESVIVPLKSHVKLINAYKEEHNLTCIFFVHYNFYNAQTPVMRLDPTIITFAHSTGAIIDIYIDNESDWEDEE
;
A
#
# COMPACT_ATOMS: atom_id res chain seq x y z
N MET A 1 -28.25 12.70 -14.85
CA MET A 1 -26.81 12.82 -14.51
C MET A 1 -26.71 12.91 -13.00
N GLU A 2 -26.77 11.77 -12.32
CA GLU A 2 -26.50 11.63 -10.88
C GLU A 2 -26.00 10.20 -10.67
N SER A 3 -24.75 9.94 -11.05
CA SER A 3 -24.10 8.65 -10.74
C SER A 3 -22.58 8.79 -10.66
N GLY A 4 -22.07 9.99 -10.36
CA GLY A 4 -20.64 10.27 -10.26
C GLY A 4 -20.08 10.14 -8.84
N GLU A 5 -20.93 10.14 -7.80
CA GLU A 5 -20.47 10.14 -6.40
C GLU A 5 -20.41 8.74 -5.75
N MET A 6 -20.92 7.69 -6.41
CA MET A 6 -20.98 6.34 -5.81
C MET A 6 -19.80 5.43 -6.14
N ALA A 7 -19.01 5.72 -7.17
CA ALA A 7 -18.00 4.79 -7.69
C ALA A 7 -16.59 5.09 -7.14
N MET A 8 -16.39 4.97 -5.83
CA MET A 8 -15.05 4.73 -5.19
C MET A 8 -15.03 4.74 -3.66
N ARG A 9 -16.16 4.84 -2.95
CA ARG A 9 -16.16 4.75 -1.48
C ARG A 9 -16.15 3.32 -0.94
N TYR A 10 -16.31 2.31 -1.78
CA TYR A 10 -16.24 0.91 -1.39
C TYR A 10 -14.77 0.47 -1.32
N GLY A 11 -14.19 0.50 -0.11
CA GLY A 11 -12.86 -0.06 0.20
C GLY A 11 -12.08 0.71 1.27
N GLU A 12 -12.12 2.05 1.23
CA GLU A 12 -11.24 2.92 2.04
C GLU A 12 -11.21 2.56 3.53
N GLY A 13 -12.36 2.25 4.14
CA GLY A 13 -12.43 1.91 5.56
C GLY A 13 -11.90 0.52 5.91
N ALA A 14 -12.05 -0.47 5.02
CA ALA A 14 -11.54 -1.83 5.24
C ALA A 14 -10.03 -1.87 4.99
N ASP A 15 -9.58 -1.30 3.90
CA ASP A 15 -8.18 -1.23 3.51
C ASP A 15 -7.37 -0.42 4.50
N LYS A 16 -7.89 0.74 4.93
CA LYS A 16 -7.26 1.54 5.99
C LYS A 16 -7.13 0.75 7.29
N ARG A 17 -8.17 0.03 7.73
CA ARG A 17 -8.10 -0.80 8.94
C ARG A 17 -7.08 -1.92 8.81
N PHE A 18 -7.00 -2.54 7.63
CA PHE A 18 -6.00 -3.56 7.33
C PHE A 18 -4.58 -2.98 7.41
N PHE A 19 -4.30 -1.88 6.69
CA PHE A 19 -2.98 -1.24 6.71
C PHE A 19 -2.61 -0.71 8.09
N GLU A 20 -3.56 -0.11 8.83
CA GLU A 20 -3.35 0.29 10.21
C GLU A 20 -3.00 -0.92 11.10
N SER A 21 -3.67 -2.07 10.93
CA SER A 21 -3.38 -3.28 11.71
C SER A 21 -1.98 -3.84 11.49
N VAL A 22 -1.40 -3.62 10.30
CA VAL A 22 -0.05 -4.10 9.95
C VAL A 22 1.02 -3.05 10.29
N ILE A 23 0.79 -1.79 9.95
CA ILE A 23 1.79 -0.73 10.05
C ILE A 23 1.91 -0.19 11.48
N VAL A 24 0.80 -0.02 12.20
CA VAL A 24 0.83 0.58 13.55
C VAL A 24 1.70 -0.21 14.51
N PRO A 25 1.64 -1.56 14.57
CA PRO A 25 2.54 -2.35 15.41
C PRO A 25 4.02 -2.16 15.06
N LEU A 26 4.34 -1.90 13.79
CA LEU A 26 5.73 -1.76 13.34
C LEU A 26 6.29 -0.35 13.55
N LYS A 27 5.43 0.67 13.65
CA LYS A 27 5.84 2.07 13.86
C LYS A 27 6.68 2.26 15.14
N SER A 28 6.39 1.53 16.22
CA SER A 28 7.19 1.59 17.45
C SER A 28 8.61 1.02 17.30
N HIS A 29 8.87 0.26 16.23
CA HIS A 29 10.10 -0.48 16.02
C HIS A 29 10.96 0.06 14.86
N VAL A 30 10.64 1.24 14.29
CA VAL A 30 11.38 1.85 13.17
C VAL A 30 12.90 1.92 13.43
N LYS A 31 13.31 2.25 14.66
CA LYS A 31 14.75 2.28 15.03
C LYS A 31 15.42 0.91 14.89
N LEU A 32 14.74 -0.15 15.36
CA LEU A 32 15.23 -1.52 15.25
C LEU A 32 15.29 -1.97 13.79
N ILE A 33 14.23 -1.68 13.02
CA ILE A 33 14.16 -1.99 11.59
C ILE A 33 15.33 -1.35 10.84
N ASN A 34 15.58 -0.06 11.07
CA ASN A 34 16.67 0.66 10.41
C ASN A 34 18.06 0.14 10.83
N ALA A 35 18.26 -0.15 12.12
CA ALA A 35 19.52 -0.72 12.60
C ALA A 35 19.81 -2.10 11.97
N TYR A 36 18.81 -2.97 11.96
CA TYR A 36 18.93 -4.30 11.35
C TYR A 36 19.19 -4.23 9.84
N LYS A 37 18.52 -3.30 9.16
CA LYS A 37 18.71 -3.03 7.74
C LYS A 37 20.15 -2.61 7.44
N GLU A 38 20.70 -1.69 8.24
CA GLU A 38 22.06 -1.18 8.06
C GLU A 38 23.11 -2.26 8.36
N GLU A 39 22.94 -3.01 9.47
CA GLU A 39 23.85 -4.09 9.89
C GLU A 39 23.99 -5.17 8.81
N HIS A 40 22.90 -5.51 8.14
CA HIS A 40 22.86 -6.58 7.14
C HIS A 40 22.82 -6.09 5.70
N ASN A 41 23.00 -4.79 5.47
CA ASN A 41 22.93 -4.16 4.14
C ASN A 41 21.66 -4.55 3.35
N LEU A 42 20.51 -4.55 4.03
CA LEU A 42 19.23 -4.95 3.47
C LEU A 42 18.53 -3.76 2.79
N THR A 43 17.63 -4.07 1.87
CA THR A 43 16.72 -3.10 1.27
C THR A 43 15.29 -3.42 1.71
N CYS A 44 14.56 -2.40 2.18
CA CYS A 44 13.15 -2.54 2.50
C CYS A 44 12.34 -2.10 1.28
N ILE A 45 11.38 -2.93 0.85
CA ILE A 45 10.54 -2.65 -0.32
C ILE A 45 9.09 -2.92 0.07
N PHE A 46 8.22 -1.97 -0.23
CA PHE A 46 6.77 -2.15 -0.20
C PHE A 46 6.28 -2.35 -1.62
N PHE A 47 5.68 -3.51 -1.85
CA PHE A 47 5.10 -3.87 -3.14
C PHE A 47 3.61 -3.54 -3.15
N VAL A 48 3.18 -2.79 -4.16
CA VAL A 48 1.78 -2.47 -4.37
C VAL A 48 1.39 -2.89 -5.78
N HIS A 49 0.39 -3.74 -5.87
CA HIS A 49 -0.15 -4.21 -7.15
C HIS A 49 -1.49 -3.54 -7.40
N TYR A 50 -1.62 -2.90 -8.55
CA TYR A 50 -2.88 -2.36 -9.03
C TYR A 50 -3.28 -3.08 -10.32
N ASN A 51 -4.54 -3.47 -10.39
CA ASN A 51 -5.16 -3.74 -11.67
C ASN A 51 -5.15 -2.46 -12.52
N PHE A 52 -4.86 -2.57 -13.82
CA PHE A 52 -4.81 -1.47 -14.78
C PHE A 52 -6.06 -0.59 -14.77
N TYR A 53 -7.24 -1.18 -14.71
CA TYR A 53 -8.49 -0.43 -14.63
C TYR A 53 -8.57 0.41 -13.36
N ASN A 54 -8.14 -0.15 -12.23
CA ASN A 54 -8.08 0.55 -10.96
C ASN A 54 -7.01 1.66 -10.99
N ALA A 55 -5.84 1.42 -11.57
CA ALA A 55 -4.76 2.41 -11.69
C ALA A 55 -5.13 3.63 -12.55
N GLN A 56 -6.02 3.46 -13.54
CA GLN A 56 -6.55 4.57 -14.34
C GLN A 56 -7.58 5.42 -13.61
N THR A 57 -8.06 4.94 -12.47
CA THR A 57 -9.16 5.57 -11.76
C THR A 57 -8.69 6.87 -11.12
N PRO A 58 -9.29 8.03 -11.48
CA PRO A 58 -8.88 9.32 -10.93
C PRO A 58 -8.99 9.31 -9.40
N VAL A 59 -8.00 9.87 -8.72
CA VAL A 59 -7.93 9.97 -7.24
C VAL A 59 -7.52 8.66 -6.55
N MET A 60 -7.19 7.58 -7.27
CA MET A 60 -6.52 6.45 -6.64
C MET A 60 -5.18 6.91 -6.05
N ARG A 61 -5.05 6.83 -4.72
CA ARG A 61 -3.88 7.29 -3.96
C ARG A 61 -3.47 6.20 -2.98
N LEU A 62 -2.17 5.98 -2.86
CA LEU A 62 -1.61 5.21 -1.76
C LEU A 62 -2.00 5.87 -0.42
N ASP A 63 -2.36 5.04 0.58
CA ASP A 63 -2.68 5.55 1.91
C ASP A 63 -1.47 6.32 2.47
N PRO A 64 -1.64 7.57 2.95
CA PRO A 64 -0.56 8.38 3.50
C PRO A 64 0.23 7.71 4.64
N THR A 65 -0.40 6.78 5.36
CA THR A 65 0.22 5.98 6.42
C THR A 65 1.31 5.08 5.87
N ILE A 66 1.10 4.46 4.71
CA ILE A 66 2.08 3.63 4.01
C ILE A 66 3.26 4.50 3.58
N ILE A 67 2.97 5.65 2.96
CA ILE A 67 3.99 6.59 2.48
C ILE A 67 4.87 7.08 3.65
N THR A 68 4.24 7.48 4.76
CA THR A 68 4.94 7.98 5.95
C THR A 68 5.80 6.88 6.57
N PHE A 69 5.29 5.66 6.64
CA PHE A 69 6.04 4.53 7.19
C PHE A 69 7.23 4.16 6.30
N ALA A 70 7.04 4.10 4.98
CA ALA A 70 8.12 3.88 4.01
C ALA A 70 9.22 4.91 4.11
N HIS A 71 8.86 6.19 4.21
CA HIS A 71 9.84 7.25 4.45
C HIS A 71 10.61 7.02 5.76
N SER A 72 9.94 6.61 6.84
CA SER A 72 10.56 6.39 8.14
C SER A 72 11.55 5.20 8.17
N THR A 73 11.32 4.19 7.34
CA THR A 73 12.17 3.00 7.24
C THR A 73 13.13 3.05 6.06
N GLY A 74 13.12 4.15 5.27
CA GLY A 74 13.85 4.25 4.01
C GLY A 74 13.50 3.14 3.03
N ALA A 75 12.24 2.72 3.02
CA ALA A 75 11.73 1.70 2.11
C ALA A 75 11.41 2.31 0.74
N ILE A 76 11.65 1.52 -0.31
CA ILE A 76 11.22 1.85 -1.66
C ILE A 76 9.76 1.39 -1.80
N ILE A 77 8.90 2.23 -2.38
CA ILE A 77 7.56 1.81 -2.77
C ILE A 77 7.62 1.48 -4.25
N ASP A 78 7.36 0.21 -4.58
CA ASP A 78 7.36 -0.29 -5.94
C ASP A 78 5.91 -0.59 -6.36
N ILE A 79 5.49 -0.03 -7.49
CA ILE A 79 4.10 -0.07 -7.95
C ILE A 79 4.04 -0.83 -9.27
N TYR A 80 3.36 -1.97 -9.24
CA TYR A 80 3.12 -2.80 -10.40
C TYR A 80 1.69 -2.60 -10.87
N ILE A 81 1.54 -2.24 -12.15
CA ILE A 81 0.24 -2.11 -12.79
C ILE A 81 0.15 -3.22 -13.83
N ASP A 82 -0.81 -4.13 -13.65
CA ASP A 82 -1.01 -5.25 -14.57
C ASP A 82 -2.46 -5.29 -15.08
N ASN A 83 -2.63 -5.83 -16.28
CA ASN A 83 -3.92 -6.05 -16.93
C ASN A 83 -4.60 -7.35 -16.49
N GLU A 84 -3.91 -8.23 -15.75
CA GLU A 84 -4.53 -9.43 -15.22
C GLU A 84 -5.65 -9.02 -14.23
N SER A 85 -6.87 -9.48 -14.52
CA SER A 85 -8.02 -9.42 -13.60
C SER A 85 -7.56 -9.92 -12.25
N ASP A 86 -7.94 -9.20 -11.18
CA ASP A 86 -7.57 -9.53 -9.79
C ASP A 86 -7.46 -11.04 -9.65
N TRP A 87 -6.22 -11.53 -9.46
CA TRP A 87 -5.82 -12.95 -9.47
C TRP A 87 -7.04 -13.79 -9.23
N GLU A 88 -7.58 -14.39 -10.30
CA GLU A 88 -8.85 -15.08 -10.24
C GLU A 88 -8.85 -15.91 -8.96
N ASP A 89 -9.85 -15.69 -8.10
CA ASP A 89 -10.20 -16.59 -7.02
C ASP A 89 -10.49 -17.96 -7.69
N GLU A 90 -9.43 -18.67 -8.08
CA GLU A 90 -9.51 -20.04 -8.55
C GLU A 90 -9.71 -20.91 -7.29
N GLU A 91 -11.00 -21.23 -7.12
CA GLU A 91 -11.67 -22.25 -6.31
C GLU A 91 -12.27 -21.87 -4.94
#